data_AF-A0A956J8U1-F1
#
_entry.id   AF-A0A956J8U1-F1
#
_cell.length_a   1.000
_cell.length_b   1.000
_cell.length_c   1.000
_cell.angle_alpha   90.00
_cell.angle_beta   90.00
_cell.angle_gamma   90.00
#
_symmetry.space_group_name_H-M   'P 1'
#
loop_
_entity.id
_entity.type
_entity.pdbx_description
1 polymer ?
#
loop_
_entity_poly.entity_id
_entity_poly.type
_entity_poly.pdbx_seq_one_letter_code
_entity_poly.pdbx_strand_id
1 'polypeptide(L)' 'MPRKTGERYECDKCGAELVYTKPCPCNEGMHHAEICCGEQMRRVEPGDEPRR' A
#
# COMPACT_ATOMS: atom_id res chain seq x y z
N MET A 1 -2.05 8.22 -8.34
CA MET A 1 -1.47 7.17 -9.19
C MET A 1 -2.25 5.87 -9.00
N PRO A 2 -2.60 5.15 -10.08
CA PRO A 2 -3.24 3.84 -9.98
C PRO A 2 -2.30 2.83 -9.31
N ARG A 3 -2.81 2.08 -8.33
CA ARG A 3 -2.05 1.00 -7.70
C ARG A 3 -2.08 -0.25 -8.56
N LYS A 4 -0.91 -0.85 -8.77
CA LYS A 4 -0.68 -2.07 -9.54
C LYS A 4 -0.85 -3.30 -8.66
N THR A 5 -1.22 -4.41 -9.28
CA THR A 5 -1.23 -5.71 -8.61
C THR A 5 0.17 -6.04 -8.07
N GLY A 6 0.23 -6.56 -6.85
CA GLY A 6 1.46 -6.90 -6.14
C GLY A 6 2.02 -5.79 -5.27
N GLU A 7 1.51 -4.55 -5.39
CA GLU A 7 1.92 -3.49 -4.47
C GLU A 7 1.47 -3.80 -3.04
N ARG A 8 2.39 -3.57 -2.10
CA ARG A 8 2.17 -3.78 -0.67
C ARG A 8 2.32 -2.48 0.10
N TYR A 9 1.51 -2.33 1.13
CA TYR A 9 1.56 -1.22 2.06
C TYR A 9 1.55 -1.79 3.48
N GLU A 10 2.31 -1.19 4.38
CA GLU A 10 2.40 -1.62 5.77
C GLU A 10 2.06 -0.45 6.70
N CYS A 11 1.37 -0.76 7.79
CA CYS A 11 1.13 0.18 8.87
C CYS A 11 2.25 0.05 9.92
N ASP A 12 3.08 1.09 10.06
CA ASP A 12 4.20 1.08 11.02
C ASP A 12 3.74 0.99 12.49
N LYS A 13 2.47 1.27 12.80
CA LYS A 13 1.94 1.20 14.18
C LYS A 13 1.49 -0.18 14.62
N CYS A 14 0.76 -0.89 13.75
CA CYS A 14 0.15 -2.17 14.10
C CYS A 14 0.70 -3.35 13.30
N GLY A 15 1.55 -3.09 12.29
CA GLY A 15 2.11 -4.11 11.41
C GLY A 15 1.11 -4.69 10.40
N ALA A 16 -0.05 -4.05 10.20
CA ALA A 16 -1.03 -4.52 9.22
C ALA A 16 -0.51 -4.30 7.79
N GLU A 17 -0.68 -5.31 6.93
CA GLU A 17 -0.31 -5.27 5.52
C GLU A 17 -1.54 -5.18 4.62
N LEU A 18 -1.45 -4.33 3.59
CA LEU A 18 -2.44 -4.19 2.52
C LEU A 18 -1.77 -4.56 1.20
N VAL A 19 -2.32 -5.57 0.52
CA VAL A 19 -1.80 -6.09 -0.75
C VAL A 19 -2.81 -5.88 -1.85
N TYR A 20 -2.42 -5.17 -2.91
CA TYR A 20 -3.25 -5.03 -4.10
C TYR A 20 -3.21 -6.32 -4.91
N THR A 21 -4.30 -7.10 -4.85
CA THR A 21 -4.45 -8.32 -5.66
C THR A 21 -4.99 -8.04 -7.07
N LYS A 22 -5.54 -6.86 -7.28
CA LYS A 22 -6.07 -6.34 -8.56
C LYS A 22 -5.68 -4.86 -8.70
N PRO A 23 -5.56 -4.35 -9.94
CA PRO A 23 -5.27 -2.94 -10.14
C PRO A 23 -6.43 -2.06 -9.64
N CYS A 24 -6.10 -0.92 -9.02
CA CYS A 24 -7.10 0.09 -8.68
C CYS A 24 -7.69 0.66 -9.98
N PRO A 25 -9.02 0.74 -10.15
CA PRO A 25 -9.66 1.36 -11.32
C PRO A 25 -9.56 2.91 -11.31
N CYS A 26 -8.59 3.45 -10.58
CA CYS A 26 -8.51 4.83 -10.17
C CYS A 26 -7.64 5.60 -11.16
N ASN A 27 -8.20 6.61 -11.84
CA ASN A 27 -7.47 7.41 -12.83
C ASN A 27 -6.39 8.29 -12.16
N GLU A 28 -5.41 8.77 -12.94
CA GLU A 28 -4.24 9.51 -12.44
C GLU A 28 -4.55 10.78 -11.62
N GLY A 29 -5.77 11.32 -11.71
CA GLY A 29 -6.23 12.49 -10.93
C GLY A 29 -7.04 12.18 -9.66
N MET A 30 -7.30 10.92 -9.32
CA MET A 30 -8.02 10.57 -8.08
C MET A 30 -7.03 10.35 -6.93
N HIS A 31 -7.26 11.06 -5.83
CA HIS A 31 -6.53 10.86 -4.58
C HIS A 31 -6.95 9.51 -3.96
N HIS A 32 -6.04 8.55 -3.98
CA HIS A 32 -6.18 7.28 -3.28
C HIS A 32 -5.30 7.32 -2.03
N ALA A 33 -5.86 6.95 -0.88
CA ALA A 33 -5.18 6.96 0.41
C ALA A 33 -5.41 5.64 1.14
N GLU A 34 -4.34 4.92 1.41
CA GLU A 34 -4.30 3.74 2.26
C GLU A 34 -4.14 4.19 3.72
N ILE A 35 -5.22 4.25 4.49
CA ILE A 35 -5.18 4.73 5.88
C ILE A 35 -5.36 3.57 6.85
N CYS A 36 -4.45 3.46 7.82
CA CYS A 36 -4.54 2.54 8.96
C CYS A 36 -4.10 3.26 10.24
N CYS A 37 -4.73 3.00 11.38
CA CYS A 37 -4.44 3.66 12.66
C CYS A 37 -4.49 5.21 12.62
N GLY A 38 -5.24 5.79 11.67
CA GLY A 38 -5.35 7.23 11.46
C GLY A 38 -4.20 7.85 10.66
N GLU A 39 -3.28 7.04 10.13
CA GLU A 39 -2.13 7.49 9.34
C GLU A 39 -2.09 6.83 7.96
N GLN A 40 -1.45 7.51 7.01
CA GLN A 40 -1.19 6.97 5.68
C GLN A 40 -0.17 5.83 5.79
N MET A 41 -0.51 4.66 5.26
CA MET A 41 0.35 3.48 5.25
C MET A 41 1.57 3.70 4.34
N ARG A 42 2.70 3.10 4.75
CA ARG A 42 3.97 3.15 4.02
C ARG A 42 3.95 2.12 2.89
N ARG A 43 4.34 2.54 1.69
CA ARG A 43 4.53 1.62 0.56
C ARG A 43 5.75 0.75 0.82
N VAL A 44 5.60 -0.56 0.72
CA VAL A 44 6.70 -1.52 0.80
C VAL A 44 7.17 -1.78 -0.63
N GLU A 45 8.41 -1.38 -0.94
CA GLU A 45 8.99 -1.65 -2.24
C GLU A 45 9.39 -3.13 -2.36
N PRO A 46 9.31 -3.73 -3.55
CA PRO A 46 9.81 -5.09 -3.76
C PRO A 46 11.33 -5.10 -3.53
N GLY A 47 11.74 -5.61 -2.36
CA GLY A 47 13.12 -5.56 -1.86
C GLY A 47 13.25 -4.97 -0.45
N ASP A 48 12.21 -4.30 0.04
CA ASP A 48 12.09 -3.79 1.41
C ASP A 48 11.46 -4.85 2.36
N GLU A 49 11.21 -6.06 1.85
CA GLU A 49 10.76 -7.18 2.67
C GLU A 49 11.81 -7.48 3.75
N PRO A 50 11.45 -7.45 5.05
CA PRO A 50 12.37 -7.81 6.10
C PRO A 50 12.79 -9.26 5.85
N ARG A 51 14.10 -9.46 5.65
CA ARG A 51 14.72 -10.79 5.58
C ARG A 51 14.44 -11.52 6.89
N ARG A 52 13.39 -12.33 6.90
CA ARG A 52 13.08 -13.27 7.97
C ARG A 52 14.02 -14.46 7.92
#